data_AF-A0A9E3D5U7-F1
#
_entry.id   AF-A0A9E3D5U7-F1
#
_cell.length_a   1.000
_cell.length_b   1.000
_cell.length_c   1.000
_cell.angle_alpha   90.00
_cell.angle_beta   90.00
_cell.angle_gamma   90.00
#
_symmetry.space_group_name_H-M   'P 1'
#
loop_
_entity.id
_entity.type
_entity.pdbx_description
1 polymer ?
#
loop_
_entity_poly.entity_id
_entity_poly.type
_entity_poly.pdbx_seq_one_letter_code
_entity_poly.pdbx_strand_id
1 'polypeptide(L)'
;MDQPLFDGRERYEELRRERGFAAVAAGLWHTGRLEGLRLPCVAIVGTRAATRYGIRLAHEFASELGAAGCCIVSGLALGIDTAAHEGALSAGAPTVAVLGSGHRRLFPARNRSLAERILAGGGAVLSPYSPDHDPFPGQFLARNGIVAAISDAVVVIEAPARSGALNTAGWAAGRIPVLAVPGDVDRKHVAGCLALIRDGAILARGAGDVLEALGRAAPPSRTADDAASGDGPDSVGARVIRALDAGAIELDVLIAAAGAQPAEVLAVLTLLELEGRVERSGASTYARRR
;
A
#
# COMPACT_ATOMS: atom_id res chain seq x y z
N MET A 1 33.77 2.11 -1.54
CA MET A 1 34.03 1.80 -0.13
C MET A 1 33.01 0.76 0.28
N ASP A 2 33.33 -0.51 0.07
CA ASP A 2 32.43 -1.64 0.32
C ASP A 2 32.37 -1.91 1.83
N GLN A 3 31.42 -1.28 2.52
CA GLN A 3 31.06 -1.69 3.88
C GLN A 3 30.34 -3.05 3.84
N PRO A 4 30.52 -3.91 4.85
CA PRO A 4 29.87 -5.22 4.86
C PRO A 4 28.36 -5.04 4.95
N LEU A 5 27.65 -5.70 4.04
CA LEU A 5 26.22 -5.97 4.19
C LEU A 5 26.08 -6.84 5.45
N PHE A 6 25.49 -6.30 6.50
CA PHE A 6 25.25 -7.01 7.76
C PHE A 6 24.23 -8.15 7.53
N ASP A 7 24.37 -9.25 8.27
CA ASP A 7 23.61 -10.49 8.02
C ASP A 7 22.29 -10.60 8.78
N GLY A 8 21.80 -9.51 9.40
CA GLY A 8 20.42 -9.34 9.89
C GLY A 8 19.90 -10.44 10.82
N ARG A 9 20.80 -11.31 11.31
CA ARG A 9 20.46 -12.61 11.87
C ARG A 9 19.61 -12.48 13.11
N GLU A 10 20.02 -11.63 14.05
CA GLU A 10 19.35 -11.48 15.34
C GLU A 10 17.89 -11.06 15.19
N ARG A 11 17.61 -10.00 14.41
CA ARG A 11 16.24 -9.51 14.23
C ARG A 11 15.37 -10.50 13.45
N TYR A 12 15.89 -11.14 12.41
CA TYR A 12 15.14 -12.16 11.68
C TYR A 12 14.80 -13.38 12.57
N GLU A 13 15.78 -13.85 13.34
CA GLU A 13 15.64 -14.97 14.26
C GLU A 13 14.62 -14.72 15.37
N GLU A 14 14.65 -13.53 15.96
CA GLU A 14 13.67 -13.08 16.96
C GLU A 14 12.26 -13.11 16.37
N LEU A 15 12.03 -12.35 15.29
CA LEU A 15 10.73 -12.20 14.65
C LEU A 15 10.13 -13.53 14.18
N ARG A 16 10.93 -14.41 13.55
CA ARG A 16 10.41 -15.69 13.07
C ARG A 16 10.02 -16.60 14.23
N ARG A 17 10.74 -16.57 15.35
CA ARG A 17 10.47 -17.43 16.51
C ARG A 17 9.22 -16.98 17.24
N GLU A 18 9.09 -15.67 17.48
CA GLU A 18 7.89 -15.07 18.06
C GLU A 18 6.62 -15.46 17.31
N ARG A 19 6.72 -15.54 15.97
CA ARG A 19 5.58 -15.83 15.09
C ARG A 19 5.46 -17.30 14.67
N GLY A 20 6.23 -18.21 15.25
CA GLY A 20 6.11 -19.66 14.99
C GLY A 20 6.55 -20.12 13.59
N PHE A 21 7.48 -19.39 12.96
CA PHE A 21 8.07 -19.74 11.67
C PHE A 21 9.38 -20.53 11.83
N ALA A 22 9.50 -21.62 11.06
CA ALA A 22 10.76 -22.31 10.87
C ALA A 22 11.78 -21.40 10.15
N ALA A 23 13.07 -21.65 10.38
CA ALA A 23 14.12 -20.93 9.68
C ALA A 23 14.06 -21.23 8.17
N VAL A 24 13.81 -20.20 7.36
CA VAL A 24 13.87 -20.28 5.90
C VAL A 24 15.29 -20.00 5.40
N ALA A 25 16.04 -19.19 6.15
CA ALA A 25 17.45 -18.88 5.93
C ALA A 25 18.20 -18.84 7.27
N ALA A 26 19.53 -19.02 7.23
CA ALA A 26 20.38 -18.94 8.43
C ALA A 26 20.71 -17.50 8.88
N GLY A 27 20.29 -16.51 8.09
CA GLY A 27 20.56 -15.08 8.24
C GLY A 27 20.09 -14.34 6.98
N LEU A 28 20.01 -13.01 7.05
CA LEU A 28 19.60 -12.13 5.97
C LEU A 28 20.61 -10.99 5.77
N TRP A 29 21.24 -10.94 4.61
CA TRP A 29 21.98 -9.77 4.17
C TRP A 29 21.06 -8.56 4.10
N HIS A 30 21.49 -7.39 4.56
CA HIS A 30 20.70 -6.17 4.45
C HIS A 30 21.50 -4.93 4.10
N THR A 31 20.80 -3.99 3.46
CA THR A 31 21.20 -2.58 3.33
C THR A 31 20.04 -1.71 3.80
N GLY A 32 20.36 -0.52 4.33
CA GLY A 32 19.38 0.39 4.92
C GLY A 32 19.12 0.12 6.40
N ARG A 33 17.99 0.65 6.86
CA ARG A 33 17.61 0.82 8.27
C ARG A 33 16.57 -0.22 8.69
N LEU A 34 16.87 -1.01 9.72
CA LEU A 34 15.99 -2.08 10.22
C LEU A 34 14.99 -1.60 11.28
N GLU A 35 15.05 -0.32 11.68
CA GLU A 35 14.21 0.28 12.71
C GLU A 35 12.72 0.15 12.37
N GLY A 36 12.36 0.16 11.08
CA GLY A 36 11.00 -0.09 10.62
C GLY A 36 10.46 -1.46 11.06
N LEU A 37 11.31 -2.48 11.20
CA LEU A 37 10.90 -3.80 11.68
C LEU A 37 10.52 -3.83 13.17
N ARG A 38 10.69 -2.72 13.90
CA ARG A 38 10.20 -2.57 15.29
C ARG A 38 8.75 -2.08 15.35
N LEU A 39 8.22 -1.60 14.23
CA LEU A 39 6.81 -1.25 14.07
C LEU A 39 6.01 -2.50 13.71
N PRO A 40 4.66 -2.47 13.80
CA PRO A 40 3.84 -3.50 13.21
C PRO A 40 4.11 -3.61 11.70
N CYS A 41 4.48 -4.79 11.24
CA CYS A 41 4.83 -5.06 9.85
C CYS A 41 3.66 -5.65 9.10
N VAL A 42 3.27 -5.05 7.97
CA VAL A 42 2.22 -5.60 7.10
C VAL A 42 2.83 -5.99 5.76
N ALA A 43 2.74 -7.28 5.42
CA ALA A 43 3.07 -7.74 4.09
C ALA A 43 1.94 -7.41 3.12
N ILE A 44 2.24 -6.65 2.07
CA ILE A 44 1.29 -6.42 0.96
C ILE A 44 1.85 -7.10 -0.28
N VAL A 45 1.12 -8.09 -0.80
CA VAL A 45 1.58 -8.95 -1.90
C VAL A 45 0.51 -9.15 -2.95
N GLY A 46 0.93 -9.49 -4.16
CA GLY A 46 0.00 -9.84 -5.22
C GLY A 46 0.66 -10.17 -6.55
N THR A 47 -0.13 -10.11 -7.62
CA THR A 47 0.31 -10.46 -8.96
C THR A 47 1.32 -9.44 -9.52
N ARG A 48 2.24 -9.94 -10.33
CA ARG A 48 3.19 -9.11 -11.09
C ARG A 48 2.53 -8.37 -12.27
N ALA A 49 1.45 -8.95 -12.78
CA ALA A 49 0.65 -8.40 -13.87
C ALA A 49 -0.66 -7.84 -13.29
N ALA A 50 -0.53 -6.85 -12.40
CA ALA A 50 -1.65 -6.25 -11.68
C ALA A 50 -2.49 -5.35 -12.58
N THR A 51 -3.79 -5.34 -12.34
CA THR A 51 -4.67 -4.35 -12.97
C THR A 51 -4.39 -2.94 -12.44
N ARG A 52 -4.88 -1.91 -13.16
CA ARG A 52 -4.84 -0.52 -12.65
C ARG A 52 -5.57 -0.38 -11.32
N TYR A 53 -6.65 -1.15 -11.14
CA TYR A 53 -7.42 -1.20 -9.90
C TYR A 53 -6.57 -1.78 -8.76
N GLY A 54 -5.94 -2.94 -8.96
CA GLY A 54 -5.06 -3.56 -7.97
C GLY A 54 -3.83 -2.70 -7.62
N ILE A 55 -3.22 -2.03 -8.60
CA ILE A 55 -2.11 -1.08 -8.35
C ILE A 55 -2.56 0.04 -7.43
N ARG A 56 -3.71 0.67 -7.73
CA ARG A 56 -4.24 1.76 -6.91
C ARG A 56 -4.55 1.28 -5.49
N LEU A 57 -5.24 0.15 -5.34
CA LEU A 57 -5.55 -0.41 -4.02
C LEU A 57 -4.29 -0.74 -3.22
N ALA A 58 -3.29 -1.38 -3.82
CA ALA A 58 -2.05 -1.71 -3.13
C ALA A 58 -1.34 -0.45 -2.61
N HIS A 59 -1.35 0.62 -3.41
CA HIS A 59 -0.82 1.92 -3.00
C HIS A 59 -1.65 2.54 -1.86
N GLU A 60 -2.97 2.56 -1.97
CA GLU A 60 -3.89 3.09 -0.95
C GLU A 60 -3.74 2.35 0.38
N PHE A 61 -3.81 1.02 0.38
CA PHE A 61 -3.59 0.18 1.57
C PHE A 61 -2.24 0.49 2.21
N ALA A 62 -1.16 0.53 1.43
CA ALA A 62 0.18 0.78 1.96
C ALA A 62 0.33 2.20 2.52
N SER A 63 -0.25 3.20 1.87
CA SER A 63 -0.23 4.59 2.31
C SER A 63 -1.00 4.77 3.62
N GLU A 64 -2.21 4.22 3.71
CA GLU A 64 -3.05 4.31 4.91
C GLU A 64 -2.47 3.54 6.10
N LEU A 65 -1.97 2.33 5.87
CA LEU A 65 -1.27 1.55 6.90
C LEU A 65 0.02 2.23 7.35
N GLY A 66 0.77 2.81 6.41
CA GLY A 66 1.96 3.60 6.70
C GLY A 66 1.64 4.81 7.59
N ALA A 67 0.59 5.56 7.25
CA ALA A 67 0.11 6.69 8.06
C ALA A 67 -0.38 6.25 9.46
N ALA A 68 -0.86 5.02 9.60
CA ALA A 68 -1.22 4.41 10.88
C ALA A 68 -0.02 3.88 11.70
N GLY A 69 1.20 4.09 11.22
CA GLY A 69 2.44 3.71 11.91
C GLY A 69 2.88 2.28 11.65
N CYS A 70 2.43 1.64 10.56
CA CYS A 70 2.91 0.33 10.14
C CYS A 70 4.12 0.45 9.21
N CYS A 71 5.00 -0.56 9.28
CA CYS A 71 6.04 -0.78 8.28
C CYS A 71 5.50 -1.69 7.17
N ILE A 72 5.66 -1.30 5.92
CA ILE A 72 5.19 -2.11 4.78
C ILE A 72 6.28 -3.06 4.32
N VAL A 73 5.98 -4.36 4.27
CA VAL A 73 6.91 -5.40 3.80
C VAL A 73 6.44 -5.92 2.44
N SER A 74 7.35 -6.06 1.48
CA SER A 74 7.02 -6.73 0.22
C SER A 74 8.24 -7.28 -0.49
N GLY A 75 8.03 -7.92 -1.65
CA GLY A 75 9.06 -8.64 -2.39
C GLY A 75 9.76 -7.82 -3.48
N LEU A 76 9.51 -6.52 -3.59
CA LEU A 76 10.04 -5.67 -4.68
C LEU A 76 9.74 -6.20 -6.10
N ALA A 77 8.77 -7.09 -6.27
CA ALA A 77 8.37 -7.56 -7.59
C ALA A 77 7.64 -6.45 -8.36
N LEU A 78 7.42 -6.64 -9.67
CA LEU A 78 6.53 -5.77 -10.44
C LEU A 78 5.09 -5.85 -9.91
N GLY A 79 4.24 -4.89 -10.29
CA GLY A 79 2.82 -4.91 -9.96
C GLY A 79 2.56 -4.53 -8.51
N ILE A 80 1.85 -5.39 -7.77
CA ILE A 80 1.37 -5.08 -6.41
C ILE A 80 2.51 -4.73 -5.46
N ASP A 81 3.61 -5.50 -5.44
CA ASP A 81 4.75 -5.24 -4.56
C ASP A 81 5.36 -3.83 -4.82
N THR A 82 5.47 -3.42 -6.08
CA THR A 82 5.95 -2.08 -6.46
C THR A 82 5.02 -1.01 -5.90
N ALA A 83 3.72 -1.16 -6.15
CA ALA A 83 2.71 -0.19 -5.72
C ALA A 83 2.63 -0.08 -4.19
N ALA A 84 2.80 -1.19 -3.47
CA ALA A 84 2.83 -1.19 -2.01
C ALA A 84 4.02 -0.39 -1.45
N HIS A 85 5.23 -0.61 -1.99
CA HIS A 85 6.39 0.18 -1.59
C HIS A 85 6.23 1.66 -1.93
N GLU A 86 5.68 1.98 -3.09
CA GLU A 86 5.41 3.38 -3.49
C GLU A 86 4.37 4.04 -2.57
N GLY A 87 3.30 3.32 -2.22
CA GLY A 87 2.29 3.79 -1.27
C GLY A 87 2.88 4.08 0.11
N ALA A 88 3.71 3.18 0.63
CA ALA A 88 4.40 3.40 1.91
C ALA A 88 5.29 4.66 1.88
N LEU A 89 6.09 4.81 0.82
CA LEU A 89 6.97 5.97 0.63
C LEU A 89 6.17 7.28 0.51
N SER A 90 5.01 7.26 -0.16
CA SER A 90 4.14 8.44 -0.29
C SER A 90 3.62 8.95 1.07
N ALA A 91 3.46 8.05 2.04
CA ALA A 91 3.06 8.38 3.41
C ALA A 91 4.24 8.72 4.33
N GLY A 92 5.49 8.71 3.82
CA GLY A 92 6.69 8.87 4.64
C GLY A 92 6.93 7.70 5.62
N ALA A 93 6.29 6.54 5.39
CA ALA A 93 6.41 5.38 6.24
C ALA A 93 7.60 4.49 5.83
N PRO A 94 8.25 3.80 6.79
CA PRO A 94 9.31 2.86 6.45
C PRO A 94 8.75 1.67 5.68
N THR A 95 9.52 1.18 4.72
CA THR A 95 9.18 -0.03 3.98
C THR A 95 10.39 -0.93 3.80
N VAL A 96 10.15 -2.25 3.84
CA VAL A 96 11.20 -3.27 3.76
C VAL A 96 10.95 -4.18 2.56
N ALA A 97 11.90 -4.17 1.63
CA ALA A 97 11.91 -5.08 0.49
C ALA A 97 12.72 -6.34 0.83
N VAL A 98 12.19 -7.52 0.53
CA VAL A 98 12.95 -8.77 0.67
C VAL A 98 13.23 -9.31 -0.73
N LEU A 99 14.48 -9.49 -1.12
CA LEU A 99 14.89 -9.95 -2.45
C LEU A 99 14.91 -11.47 -2.56
N GLY A 100 14.61 -11.97 -3.76
CA GLY A 100 14.86 -13.37 -4.16
C GLY A 100 16.19 -13.53 -4.88
N SER A 101 17.12 -12.58 -4.72
CA SER A 101 18.44 -12.54 -5.34
C SER A 101 19.41 -11.72 -4.48
N GLY A 102 20.70 -11.68 -4.82
CA GLY A 102 21.66 -10.82 -4.13
C GLY A 102 21.44 -9.32 -4.41
N HIS A 103 21.86 -8.45 -3.49
CA HIS A 103 21.69 -6.98 -3.62
C HIS A 103 22.30 -6.39 -4.88
N ARG A 104 23.47 -6.88 -5.32
CA ARG A 104 24.13 -6.44 -6.56
C ARG A 104 23.43 -7.01 -7.80
N ARG A 105 22.74 -8.14 -7.65
CA ARG A 105 21.90 -8.80 -8.67
C ARG A 105 20.41 -8.58 -8.44
N LEU A 106 20.03 -7.38 -7.97
CA LEU A 106 18.64 -7.02 -7.70
C LEU A 106 17.75 -7.32 -8.91
N PHE A 107 16.69 -8.09 -8.67
CA PHE A 107 15.72 -8.46 -9.70
C PHE A 107 14.28 -8.21 -9.19
N PRO A 108 13.40 -7.61 -10.02
CA PRO A 108 13.64 -7.13 -11.39
C PRO A 108 14.48 -5.85 -11.44
N ALA A 109 15.38 -5.74 -12.43
CA ALA A 109 16.27 -4.59 -12.57
C ALA A 109 15.53 -3.24 -12.67
N ARG A 110 14.29 -3.25 -13.19
CA ARG A 110 13.42 -2.06 -13.30
C ARG A 110 13.11 -1.41 -11.95
N ASN A 111 13.13 -2.18 -10.87
CA ASN A 111 12.83 -1.68 -9.52
C ASN A 111 14.09 -1.24 -8.75
N ARG A 112 15.24 -1.08 -9.42
CA ARG A 112 16.45 -0.57 -8.80
C ARG A 112 16.27 0.83 -8.21
N SER A 113 15.67 1.75 -8.97
CA SER A 113 15.38 3.11 -8.49
C SER A 113 14.40 3.09 -7.31
N LEU A 114 13.42 2.18 -7.31
CA LEU A 114 12.53 2.02 -6.17
C LEU A 114 13.29 1.56 -4.93
N ALA A 115 14.19 0.58 -5.04
CA ALA A 115 15.03 0.15 -3.92
C ALA A 115 15.89 1.29 -3.36
N GLU A 116 16.46 2.13 -4.22
CA GLU A 116 17.21 3.31 -3.79
C GLU A 116 16.32 4.30 -3.00
N ARG A 117 15.08 4.54 -3.47
CA ARG A 117 14.11 5.36 -2.74
C ARG A 117 13.70 4.74 -1.40
N ILE A 118 13.56 3.42 -1.33
CA ILE A 118 13.30 2.70 -0.07
C ILE A 118 14.40 2.98 0.95
N LEU A 119 15.66 2.89 0.52
CA LEU A 119 16.81 3.17 1.39
C LEU A 119 16.87 4.64 1.81
N ALA A 120 16.64 5.56 0.87
CA ALA A 120 16.61 7.00 1.15
C ALA A 120 15.47 7.39 2.12
N GLY A 121 14.33 6.71 2.03
CA GLY A 121 13.18 6.87 2.92
C GLY A 121 13.36 6.24 4.32
N GLY A 122 14.55 5.72 4.64
CA GLY A 122 14.82 5.09 5.93
C GLY A 122 14.27 3.67 6.07
N GLY A 123 13.97 3.01 4.95
CA GLY A 123 13.64 1.58 4.88
C GLY A 123 14.86 0.69 4.70
N ALA A 124 14.63 -0.57 4.37
CA ALA A 124 15.68 -1.57 4.14
C ALA A 124 15.40 -2.50 2.96
N VAL A 125 16.47 -3.08 2.43
CA VAL A 125 16.42 -4.16 1.44
C VAL A 125 17.15 -5.37 2.02
N LEU A 126 16.44 -6.48 2.20
CA LEU A 126 16.92 -7.74 2.77
C LEU A 126 17.13 -8.78 1.67
N SER A 127 18.02 -9.74 1.88
CA SER A 127 18.16 -10.93 1.03
C SER A 127 18.71 -12.12 1.82
N PRO A 128 18.18 -13.34 1.64
CA PRO A 128 18.82 -14.53 2.19
C PRO A 128 20.06 -14.97 1.40
N TYR A 129 20.39 -14.27 0.30
CA TYR A 129 21.49 -14.63 -0.58
C TYR A 129 22.64 -13.62 -0.50
N SER A 130 23.85 -14.10 -0.77
CA SER A 130 25.04 -13.24 -0.82
C SER A 130 24.89 -12.15 -1.89
N PRO A 131 25.63 -11.03 -1.78
CA PRO A 131 25.36 -9.83 -2.56
C PRO A 131 25.39 -10.04 -4.09
N ASP A 132 26.26 -10.93 -4.57
CA ASP A 132 26.49 -11.22 -5.99
C ASP A 132 25.66 -12.41 -6.52
N HIS A 133 24.79 -12.99 -5.69
CA HIS A 133 24.03 -14.19 -6.01
C HIS A 133 22.94 -13.95 -7.07
N ASP A 134 22.91 -14.79 -8.09
CA ASP A 134 22.01 -14.67 -9.23
C ASP A 134 20.54 -15.07 -8.93
N PRO A 135 19.54 -14.36 -9.49
CA PRO A 135 18.14 -14.70 -9.34
C PRO A 135 17.82 -16.06 -9.99
N PHE A 136 17.11 -16.91 -9.26
CA PHE A 136 16.60 -18.19 -9.77
C PHE A 136 15.12 -18.40 -9.37
N PRO A 137 14.25 -18.97 -10.22
CA PRO A 137 12.82 -19.10 -9.95
C PRO A 137 12.45 -19.67 -8.56
N GLY A 138 13.13 -20.72 -8.10
CA GLY A 138 12.87 -21.33 -6.79
C GLY A 138 13.19 -20.42 -5.60
N GLN A 139 14.09 -19.46 -5.77
CA GLN A 139 14.50 -18.52 -4.71
C GLN A 139 13.36 -17.57 -4.34
N PHE A 140 12.51 -17.19 -5.29
CA PHE A 140 11.37 -16.31 -5.02
C PHE A 140 10.31 -16.98 -4.13
N LEU A 141 10.15 -18.30 -4.20
CA LEU A 141 9.24 -19.05 -3.31
C LEU A 141 9.80 -19.15 -1.89
N ALA A 142 11.10 -19.39 -1.75
CA ALA A 142 11.75 -19.39 -0.45
C ALA A 142 11.67 -17.99 0.19
N ARG A 143 11.99 -16.93 -0.58
CA ARG A 143 11.90 -15.53 -0.14
C ARG A 143 10.54 -15.18 0.46
N ASN A 144 9.45 -15.68 -0.12
CA ASN A 144 8.10 -15.38 0.37
C ASN A 144 7.87 -15.84 1.82
N GLY A 145 8.53 -16.92 2.25
CA GLY A 145 8.49 -17.36 3.64
C GLY A 145 9.14 -16.35 4.59
N ILE A 146 10.18 -15.63 4.13
CA ILE A 146 10.81 -14.55 4.91
C ILE A 146 9.87 -13.34 5.00
N VAL A 147 9.22 -12.95 3.89
CA VAL A 147 8.21 -11.86 3.89
C VAL A 147 7.11 -12.14 4.91
N ALA A 148 6.58 -13.36 4.93
CA ALA A 148 5.59 -13.76 5.92
C ALA A 148 6.17 -13.75 7.35
N ALA A 149 7.36 -14.32 7.56
CA ALA A 149 7.96 -14.45 8.89
C ALA A 149 8.29 -13.10 9.57
N ILE A 150 8.59 -12.06 8.81
CA ILE A 150 8.89 -10.73 9.35
C ILE A 150 7.65 -9.83 9.48
N SER A 151 6.46 -10.32 9.12
CA SER A 151 5.21 -9.56 9.12
C SER A 151 4.25 -10.04 10.20
N ASP A 152 3.42 -9.13 10.71
CA ASP A 152 2.34 -9.39 11.66
C ASP A 152 1.03 -9.72 10.97
N ALA A 153 0.85 -9.32 9.71
CA ALA A 153 -0.25 -9.73 8.84
C ALA A 153 0.19 -9.79 7.38
N VAL A 154 -0.48 -10.62 6.57
CA VAL A 154 -0.33 -10.68 5.11
C VAL A 154 -1.62 -10.25 4.44
N VAL A 155 -1.55 -9.27 3.53
CA VAL A 155 -2.65 -8.80 2.71
C VAL A 155 -2.39 -9.14 1.25
N VAL A 156 -3.28 -9.92 0.65
CA VAL A 156 -3.25 -10.27 -0.78
C VAL A 156 -4.21 -9.37 -1.54
N ILE A 157 -3.68 -8.44 -2.33
CA ILE A 157 -4.48 -7.43 -3.05
C ILE A 157 -5.12 -8.02 -4.31
N GLU A 158 -4.32 -8.69 -5.13
CA GLU A 158 -4.78 -9.25 -6.39
C GLU A 158 -3.96 -10.50 -6.71
N ALA A 159 -4.60 -11.64 -6.91
CA ALA A 159 -3.93 -12.90 -7.20
C ALA A 159 -4.79 -13.82 -8.08
N PRO A 160 -4.31 -14.22 -9.27
CA PRO A 160 -4.96 -15.31 -10.01
C PRO A 160 -4.78 -16.64 -9.27
N ALA A 161 -5.56 -17.65 -9.67
CA ALA A 161 -5.58 -18.99 -9.03
C ALA A 161 -4.19 -19.66 -8.93
N ARG A 162 -3.24 -19.30 -9.81
CA ARG A 162 -1.84 -19.68 -9.72
C ARG A 162 -0.99 -18.42 -9.62
N SER A 163 -0.69 -17.99 -8.39
CA SER A 163 0.10 -16.79 -8.12
C SER A 163 1.13 -17.07 -7.03
N GLY A 164 2.33 -16.46 -7.18
CA GLY A 164 3.36 -16.50 -6.15
C GLY A 164 2.92 -15.83 -4.84
N ALA A 165 1.96 -14.90 -4.87
CA ALA A 165 1.40 -14.28 -3.67
C ALA A 165 0.64 -15.30 -2.79
N LEU A 166 0.03 -16.33 -3.39
CA LEU A 166 -0.66 -17.40 -2.66
C LEU A 166 0.34 -18.24 -1.86
N ASN A 167 1.59 -18.35 -2.32
CA ASN A 167 2.64 -19.00 -1.56
C ASN A 167 2.99 -18.22 -0.29
N THR A 168 3.06 -16.87 -0.33
CA THR A 168 3.24 -16.04 0.87
C THR A 168 2.08 -16.23 1.86
N ALA A 169 0.83 -16.24 1.36
CA ALA A 169 -0.35 -16.51 2.20
C ALA A 169 -0.29 -17.92 2.83
N GLY A 170 0.16 -18.92 2.08
CA GLY A 170 0.34 -20.29 2.60
C GLY A 170 1.39 -20.39 3.71
N TRP A 171 2.48 -19.61 3.64
CA TRP A 171 3.46 -19.52 4.73
C TRP A 171 2.85 -18.92 6.01
N ALA A 172 2.02 -17.89 5.86
CA ALA A 172 1.36 -17.18 6.95
C ALA A 172 0.20 -17.95 7.59
N ALA A 173 -0.49 -18.79 6.82
CA ALA A 173 -1.67 -19.53 7.27
C ALA A 173 -1.41 -20.32 8.58
N GLY A 174 -2.31 -20.13 9.55
CA GLY A 174 -2.23 -20.76 10.88
C GLY A 174 -1.18 -20.16 11.82
N ARG A 175 -0.47 -19.09 11.42
CA ARG A 175 0.56 -18.41 12.23
C ARG A 175 0.23 -16.95 12.48
N ILE A 176 -0.09 -16.22 11.42
CA ILE A 176 -0.45 -14.81 11.45
C ILE A 176 -1.70 -14.58 10.59
N PRO A 177 -2.46 -13.50 10.84
CA PRO A 177 -3.61 -13.14 10.01
C PRO A 177 -3.28 -13.05 8.52
N VAL A 178 -4.09 -13.73 7.72
CA VAL A 178 -4.08 -13.63 6.26
C VAL A 178 -5.36 -12.93 5.84
N LEU A 179 -5.21 -11.85 5.09
CA LEU A 179 -6.30 -11.06 4.54
C LEU A 179 -6.23 -11.08 3.01
N ALA A 180 -7.38 -11.02 2.37
CA ALA A 180 -7.47 -10.94 0.92
C ALA A 180 -8.56 -9.96 0.48
N VAL A 181 -8.26 -9.18 -0.56
CA VAL A 181 -9.20 -8.22 -1.12
C VAL A 181 -10.18 -8.95 -2.04
N PRO A 182 -11.51 -8.76 -1.89
CA PRO A 182 -12.49 -9.40 -2.74
C PRO A 182 -12.54 -8.78 -4.13
N GLY A 183 -13.24 -9.43 -5.06
CA GLY A 183 -13.54 -8.86 -6.37
C GLY A 183 -14.55 -9.70 -7.14
N ASP A 184 -14.88 -9.26 -8.34
CA ASP A 184 -15.85 -9.93 -9.22
C ASP A 184 -15.45 -11.40 -9.48
N VAL A 185 -16.38 -12.32 -9.25
CA VAL A 185 -16.16 -13.78 -9.43
C VAL A 185 -15.73 -14.17 -10.85
N ASP A 186 -16.11 -13.38 -11.86
CA ASP A 186 -15.78 -13.62 -13.28
C ASP A 186 -14.34 -13.16 -13.65
N ARG A 187 -13.69 -12.40 -12.77
CA ARG A 187 -12.35 -11.85 -13.03
C ARG A 187 -11.27 -12.84 -12.63
N LYS A 188 -10.57 -13.39 -13.62
CA LYS A 188 -9.50 -14.39 -13.41
C LYS A 188 -8.37 -13.93 -12.48
N HIS A 189 -8.11 -12.63 -12.39
CA HIS A 189 -7.05 -12.07 -11.55
C HIS A 189 -7.40 -12.00 -10.06
N VAL A 190 -8.67 -12.19 -9.66
CA VAL A 190 -9.07 -12.26 -8.24
C VAL A 190 -9.39 -13.67 -7.77
N ALA A 191 -9.37 -14.67 -8.66
CA ALA A 191 -9.75 -16.05 -8.33
C ALA A 191 -8.94 -16.64 -7.15
N GLY A 192 -7.67 -16.27 -7.00
CA GLY A 192 -6.84 -16.66 -5.86
C GLY A 192 -7.24 -15.96 -4.57
N CYS A 193 -7.58 -14.67 -4.61
CA CYS A 193 -8.10 -13.94 -3.45
C CYS A 193 -9.42 -14.55 -2.97
N LEU A 194 -10.35 -14.84 -3.89
CA LEU A 194 -11.63 -15.47 -3.55
C LEU A 194 -11.46 -16.87 -2.96
N ALA A 195 -10.50 -17.65 -3.48
CA ALA A 195 -10.15 -18.94 -2.90
C ALA A 195 -9.59 -18.79 -1.47
N LEU A 196 -8.70 -17.82 -1.22
CA LEU A 196 -8.19 -17.55 0.13
C LEU A 196 -9.32 -17.18 1.10
N ILE A 197 -10.26 -16.31 0.69
CA ILE A 197 -11.40 -15.91 1.52
C ILE A 197 -12.28 -17.13 1.84
N ARG A 198 -12.59 -17.94 0.83
CA ARG A 198 -13.35 -19.19 1.01
C ARG A 198 -12.64 -20.15 1.98
N ASP A 199 -11.31 -20.20 1.93
CA ASP A 199 -10.49 -21.10 2.74
C ASP A 199 -10.15 -20.50 4.14
N GLY A 200 -10.76 -19.36 4.50
CA GLY A 200 -10.73 -18.80 5.85
C GLY A 200 -9.85 -17.55 6.03
N ALA A 201 -9.31 -16.97 4.95
CA ALA A 201 -8.68 -15.66 5.02
C ALA A 201 -9.74 -14.57 5.32
N ILE A 202 -9.32 -13.54 6.06
CA ILE A 202 -10.19 -12.41 6.40
C ILE A 202 -10.41 -11.58 5.13
N LEU A 203 -11.66 -11.21 4.84
CA LEU A 203 -11.97 -10.30 3.76
C LEU A 203 -11.49 -8.88 4.13
N ALA A 204 -10.66 -8.28 3.29
CA ALA A 204 -10.19 -6.91 3.47
C ALA A 204 -10.80 -5.94 2.45
N ARG A 205 -11.47 -4.91 2.96
CA ARG A 205 -12.05 -3.80 2.18
C ARG A 205 -11.13 -2.59 2.14
N GLY A 206 -10.29 -2.42 3.16
CA GLY A 206 -9.35 -1.30 3.30
C GLY A 206 -8.33 -1.54 4.42
N ALA A 207 -7.51 -0.53 4.71
CA ALA A 207 -6.52 -0.59 5.78
C ALA A 207 -7.14 -0.80 7.18
N GLY A 208 -8.38 -0.34 7.40
CA GLY A 208 -9.10 -0.52 8.66
C GLY A 208 -9.25 -1.98 9.08
N ASP A 209 -9.64 -2.86 8.15
CA ASP A 209 -9.80 -4.31 8.42
C ASP A 209 -8.46 -4.96 8.77
N VAL A 210 -7.36 -4.47 8.19
CA VAL A 210 -6.01 -4.94 8.52
C VAL A 210 -5.60 -4.49 9.92
N LEU A 211 -5.88 -3.24 10.29
CA LEU A 211 -5.58 -2.71 11.62
C LEU A 211 -6.40 -3.41 12.71
N GLU A 212 -7.66 -3.72 12.43
CA GLU A 212 -8.51 -4.53 13.30
C GLU A 212 -7.91 -5.94 13.50
N ALA A 213 -7.47 -6.59 12.42
CA ALA A 213 -6.80 -7.89 12.50
C ALA A 213 -5.47 -7.84 13.30
N LEU A 214 -4.81 -6.68 13.37
CA LEU A 214 -3.65 -6.43 14.22
C LEU A 214 -4.02 -6.05 15.67
N GLY A 215 -5.31 -6.04 16.03
CA GLY A 215 -5.80 -5.65 17.35
C GLY A 215 -5.66 -4.14 17.64
N ARG A 216 -5.57 -3.32 16.60
CA ARG A 216 -5.46 -1.85 16.70
C ARG A 216 -6.80 -1.21 16.40
N ALA A 217 -7.09 -0.09 17.05
CA ALA A 217 -8.26 0.71 16.69
C ALA A 217 -8.11 1.14 15.22
N ALA A 218 -9.08 0.76 14.39
CA ALA A 218 -9.15 1.29 13.04
C ALA A 218 -9.28 2.83 13.12
N PRO A 219 -8.55 3.61 12.32
CA PRO A 219 -8.89 5.01 12.12
C PRO A 219 -10.35 5.08 11.68
N PRO A 220 -11.10 6.14 12.06
CA PRO A 220 -12.50 6.29 11.67
C PRO A 220 -12.59 6.07 10.15
N SER A 221 -13.32 5.03 9.76
CA SER A 221 -13.42 4.63 8.36
C SER A 221 -14.03 5.78 7.57
N ARG A 222 -13.37 6.18 6.48
CA ARG A 222 -14.05 6.99 5.46
C ARG A 222 -15.21 6.16 4.94
N THR A 223 -16.44 6.61 5.19
CA THR A 223 -17.63 5.89 4.72
C THR A 223 -17.71 6.00 3.21
N ALA A 224 -18.50 5.15 2.55
CA ALA A 224 -18.72 5.23 1.11
C ALA A 224 -19.30 6.59 0.65
N ASP A 225 -19.82 7.40 1.57
CA ASP A 225 -20.19 8.80 1.32
C ASP A 225 -18.96 9.69 1.06
N ASP A 226 -17.81 9.41 1.67
CA ASP A 226 -16.55 10.17 1.49
C ASP A 226 -15.86 9.91 0.14
N ALA A 227 -16.25 8.86 -0.59
CA ALA A 227 -15.78 8.64 -1.96
C ALA A 227 -16.57 9.49 -2.97
N ALA A 228 -17.75 9.99 -2.59
CA ALA A 228 -18.55 10.92 -3.38
C ALA A 228 -18.27 12.38 -2.99
N SER A 229 -17.95 12.67 -1.73
CA SER A 229 -17.40 13.96 -1.30
C SER A 229 -15.89 13.93 -1.42
N GLY A 230 -15.37 14.40 -2.56
CA GLY A 230 -14.00 14.88 -2.62
C GLY A 230 -13.82 15.97 -1.58
N ASP A 231 -13.42 15.63 -0.35
CA ASP A 231 -13.27 16.53 0.80
C ASP A 231 -11.88 16.37 1.46
N GLY A 232 -10.88 15.97 0.65
CA GLY A 232 -9.49 16.25 1.00
C GLY A 232 -9.19 17.76 0.96
N PRO A 233 -8.14 18.24 1.65
CA PRO A 233 -7.74 19.65 1.61
C PRO A 233 -7.41 20.18 0.19
N ASP A 234 -7.15 19.27 -0.75
CA ASP A 234 -6.92 19.54 -2.17
C ASP A 234 -8.05 19.05 -3.07
N SER A 235 -9.27 18.85 -2.56
CA SER A 235 -10.38 18.46 -3.41
C SER A 235 -10.91 19.62 -4.25
N VAL A 236 -11.71 19.32 -5.29
CA VAL A 236 -12.41 20.35 -6.08
C VAL A 236 -13.29 21.21 -5.18
N GLY A 237 -14.02 20.61 -4.23
CA GLY A 237 -14.84 21.32 -3.24
C GLY A 237 -14.01 22.26 -2.36
N ALA A 238 -12.89 21.80 -1.82
CA ALA A 238 -12.00 22.60 -1.00
C ALA A 238 -11.40 23.77 -1.79
N ARG A 239 -11.01 23.56 -3.05
CA ARG A 239 -10.49 24.62 -3.93
C ARG A 239 -11.56 25.64 -4.31
N VAL A 240 -12.80 25.20 -4.58
CA VAL A 240 -13.96 26.08 -4.84
C VAL A 240 -14.27 26.94 -3.61
N ILE A 241 -14.36 26.35 -2.41
CA ILE A 241 -14.61 27.09 -1.17
C ILE A 241 -13.49 28.10 -0.88
N ARG A 242 -12.22 27.70 -1.05
CA ARG A 242 -11.07 28.58 -0.85
C ARG A 242 -11.06 29.75 -1.82
N ALA A 243 -11.46 29.53 -3.07
CA ALA A 243 -11.59 30.63 -4.04
C ALA A 243 -12.67 31.61 -3.57
N LEU A 244 -13.82 31.11 -3.11
CA LEU A 244 -14.95 31.94 -2.64
C LEU A 244 -14.69 32.67 -1.32
N ASP A 245 -13.61 32.35 -0.59
CA ASP A 245 -13.18 33.11 0.60
C ASP A 245 -12.76 34.54 0.27
N ALA A 246 -12.34 34.79 -0.97
CA ALA A 246 -11.98 36.12 -1.46
C ALA A 246 -13.20 37.00 -1.82
N GLY A 247 -14.41 36.43 -1.81
CA GLY A 247 -15.66 37.13 -2.17
C GLY A 247 -16.45 36.41 -3.27
N ALA A 248 -17.44 37.10 -3.82
CA ALA A 248 -18.26 36.57 -4.91
C ALA A 248 -17.43 36.45 -6.20
N ILE A 249 -17.49 35.30 -6.88
CA ILE A 249 -16.68 34.98 -8.08
C ILE A 249 -17.59 34.45 -9.20
N GLU A 250 -17.28 34.85 -10.43
CA GLU A 250 -17.90 34.35 -11.66
C GLU A 250 -17.51 32.89 -11.96
N LEU A 251 -18.46 32.10 -12.48
CA LEU A 251 -18.31 30.66 -12.71
C LEU A 251 -17.06 30.30 -13.52
N ASP A 252 -16.77 31.03 -14.61
CA ASP A 252 -15.60 30.74 -15.45
C ASP A 252 -14.27 30.95 -14.70
N VAL A 253 -14.21 31.97 -13.85
CA VAL A 253 -13.05 32.25 -12.99
C VAL A 253 -12.92 31.18 -11.92
N LEU A 254 -14.05 30.72 -11.37
CA LEU A 254 -14.09 29.67 -10.37
C LEU A 254 -13.65 28.31 -10.94
N ILE A 255 -14.05 27.99 -12.18
CA ILE A 255 -13.59 26.78 -12.89
C ILE A 255 -12.07 26.82 -13.08
N ALA A 256 -11.54 27.96 -13.53
CA ALA A 256 -10.10 28.14 -13.70
C ALA A 256 -9.34 28.00 -12.37
N ALA A 257 -9.85 28.61 -11.29
CA ALA A 257 -9.24 28.54 -9.95
C ALA A 257 -9.32 27.12 -9.34
N ALA A 258 -10.39 26.38 -9.62
CA ALA A 258 -10.56 25.00 -9.18
C ALA A 258 -9.71 24.01 -9.99
N GLY A 259 -9.16 24.37 -11.15
CA GLY A 259 -8.30 23.51 -11.96
C GLY A 259 -8.94 22.17 -12.35
N ALA A 260 -10.27 22.16 -12.53
CA ALA A 260 -11.08 20.96 -12.77
C ALA A 260 -11.98 21.15 -13.99
N GLN A 261 -12.62 20.07 -14.46
CA GLN A 261 -13.52 20.16 -15.62
C GLN A 261 -14.80 20.94 -15.25
N PRO A 262 -15.39 21.73 -16.19
CA PRO A 262 -16.59 22.52 -15.91
C PRO A 262 -17.74 21.72 -15.30
N ALA A 263 -17.99 20.51 -15.80
CA ALA A 263 -19.04 19.63 -15.30
C ALA A 263 -18.83 19.21 -13.83
N GLU A 264 -17.58 19.02 -13.42
CA GLU A 264 -17.20 18.63 -12.06
C GLU A 264 -17.39 19.81 -11.10
N VAL A 265 -16.98 21.01 -11.50
CA VAL A 265 -17.16 22.24 -10.72
C VAL A 265 -18.64 22.57 -10.55
N LEU A 266 -19.46 22.42 -11.59
CA LEU A 266 -20.91 22.62 -11.53
C LEU A 266 -21.61 21.62 -10.60
N ALA A 267 -21.21 20.35 -10.63
CA ALA A 267 -21.73 19.33 -9.73
C ALA A 267 -21.40 19.67 -8.26
N VAL A 268 -20.15 20.05 -8.00
CA VAL A 268 -19.69 20.48 -6.66
C VAL A 268 -20.43 21.72 -6.17
N LEU A 269 -20.59 22.74 -7.01
CA LEU A 269 -21.34 23.95 -6.67
C LEU A 269 -22.79 23.64 -6.31
N THR A 270 -23.44 22.75 -7.06
CA THR A 270 -24.82 22.33 -6.79
C THR A 270 -24.93 21.67 -5.41
N LEU A 271 -23.99 20.80 -5.06
CA LEU A 271 -23.94 20.16 -3.74
C LEU A 271 -23.71 21.18 -2.62
N LEU A 272 -22.75 22.09 -2.79
CA LEU A 272 -22.44 23.13 -1.80
C LEU A 272 -23.60 24.13 -1.60
N GLU A 273 -24.39 24.39 -2.64
CA GLU A 273 -25.63 25.18 -2.54
C GLU A 273 -26.71 24.45 -1.75
N LEU A 274 -26.90 23.15 -2.00
CA LEU A 274 -27.83 22.30 -1.25
C LEU A 274 -27.44 22.17 0.22
N GLU A 275 -26.15 22.13 0.52
CA GLU A 275 -25.58 22.16 1.87
C GLU A 275 -25.66 23.55 2.52
N GLY A 276 -26.05 24.59 1.77
CA GLY A 276 -26.13 25.96 2.26
C GLY A 276 -24.78 26.61 2.55
N ARG A 277 -23.67 26.09 1.99
CA ARG A 277 -22.31 26.64 2.14
C ARG A 277 -21.97 27.68 1.08
N VAL A 278 -22.63 27.60 -0.06
CA VAL A 278 -22.50 28.53 -1.19
C VAL A 278 -23.88 29.03 -1.56
N GLU A 279 -23.95 30.26 -2.08
CA GLU A 279 -25.17 30.82 -2.65
C GLU A 279 -24.88 31.48 -4.00
N ARG A 280 -25.89 31.47 -4.87
CA ARG A 280 -25.84 32.16 -6.15
C ARG A 280 -26.25 33.62 -5.96
N SER A 281 -25.30 34.53 -6.12
CA SER A 281 -25.50 35.97 -5.94
C SER A 281 -25.81 36.73 -7.24
N GLY A 282 -25.80 36.05 -8.39
CA GLY A 282 -26.07 36.62 -9.72
C GLY A 282 -26.29 35.56 -10.81
N ALA A 283 -26.37 35.97 -12.08
CA ALA A 283 -26.66 35.04 -13.19
C ALA A 283 -25.59 33.94 -13.34
N SER A 284 -24.32 34.25 -13.10
CA SER A 284 -23.20 33.29 -13.14
C SER A 284 -22.22 33.48 -11.98
N THR A 285 -22.65 34.17 -10.93
CA THR A 285 -21.81 34.56 -9.80
C THR A 285 -22.19 33.77 -8.54
N TYR A 286 -21.18 33.23 -7.86
CA TYR A 286 -21.33 32.44 -6.64
C TYR A 286 -20.61 33.13 -5.48
N ALA A 287 -21.16 33.05 -4.28
CA ALA A 287 -20.59 33.59 -3.06
C ALA A 287 -20.65 32.55 -1.93
N ARG A 288 -19.68 32.60 -1.00
CA ARG A 288 -19.72 31.75 0.20
C ARG A 288 -20.78 32.25 1.17
N ARG A 289 -21.68 31.36 1.59
CA ARG A 289 -22.66 31.64 2.64
C ARG A 289 -21.97 31.54 4.00
N ARG A 290 -22.13 32.55 4.85
CA ARG A 290 -21.61 32.58 6.22
C ARG A 290 -22.68 32.14 7.21
#